data_AF-A0A2R5FK48-F1
#
_entry.id   AF-A0A2R5FK48-F1
#
_cell.length_a   1.000
_cell.length_b   1.000
_cell.length_c   1.000
_cell.angle_alpha   90.00
_cell.angle_beta   90.00
_cell.angle_gamma   90.00
#
_symmetry.space_group_name_H-M   'P 1'
#
loop_
_entity.id
_entity.type
_entity.pdbx_description
1 polymer ?
#
loop_
_entity_poly.entity_id
_entity_poly.type
_entity_poly.pdbx_seq_one_letter_code
_entity_poly.pdbx_strand_id
1 'polypeptide(L)'
;MVQFIQAHNVGLAYLEEKFSLQLAEDEAFFTEWFETLPEITDLEKQDLDRIKLHFLRLVKRPPLSEETVKLVILSPLLNLAGFYDEPFYMRGEESIEISAEDEGEIIRGRIDVLVIQEQFWLLVIESKRSSFSLLEAVPQALVYMLANPNQDKPTFGLVTNGSDFIFLKLTKQNQPKYAISDQFTLLKRKSELYQVLSVLKNLSQSLS
;
A
#
# COMPACT_ATOMS: atom_id res chain seq x y z
N MET A 1 22.93 -20.16 -14.39
CA MET A 1 22.99 -20.30 -12.92
C MET A 1 21.93 -19.35 -12.39
N VAL A 2 21.00 -19.81 -11.56
CA VAL A 2 19.89 -18.95 -11.10
C VAL A 2 20.39 -18.02 -10.00
N GLN A 3 20.16 -16.72 -10.13
CA GLN A 3 20.53 -15.71 -9.13
C GLN A 3 19.30 -15.30 -8.33
N PHE A 4 19.41 -15.32 -6.99
CA PHE A 4 18.32 -14.90 -6.10
C PHE A 4 18.55 -13.48 -5.61
N ILE A 5 17.56 -12.61 -5.82
CA ILE A 5 17.57 -11.21 -5.38
C ILE A 5 16.48 -11.01 -4.33
N GLN A 6 16.79 -10.28 -3.26
CA GLN A 6 15.79 -9.95 -2.25
C GLN A 6 14.96 -8.74 -2.69
N ALA A 7 13.64 -8.81 -2.52
CA ALA A 7 12.72 -7.75 -2.95
C ALA A 7 13.06 -6.34 -2.38
N HIS A 8 13.61 -6.26 -1.17
CA HIS A 8 14.02 -4.99 -0.55
C HIS A 8 15.29 -4.38 -1.16
N ASN A 9 16.01 -5.11 -2.00
CA ASN A 9 17.20 -4.62 -2.72
C ASN A 9 16.87 -4.18 -4.15
N VAL A 10 15.59 -4.22 -4.55
CA VAL A 10 15.13 -3.86 -5.89
C VAL A 10 14.68 -2.40 -5.90
N GLY A 11 15.15 -1.64 -6.89
CA GLY A 11 14.72 -0.26 -7.14
C GLY A 11 13.75 -0.13 -8.32
N LEU A 12 13.15 1.03 -8.51
CA LEU A 12 12.24 1.30 -9.64
C LEU A 12 12.90 1.04 -10.99
N ALA A 13 14.11 1.54 -11.22
CA ALA A 13 14.83 1.35 -12.47
C ALA A 13 15.02 -0.15 -12.83
N TYR A 14 15.25 -1.00 -11.82
CA TYR A 14 15.34 -2.44 -12.05
C TYR A 14 13.98 -3.03 -12.48
N LEU A 15 12.88 -2.58 -11.87
CA LEU A 15 11.53 -3.03 -12.24
C LEU A 15 11.15 -2.57 -13.66
N GLU A 16 11.51 -1.35 -14.02
CA GLU A 16 11.30 -0.79 -15.35
C GLU A 16 12.08 -1.59 -16.41
N GLU A 17 13.34 -1.93 -16.12
CA GLU A 17 14.17 -2.72 -17.02
C GLU A 17 13.70 -4.18 -17.14
N LYS A 18 13.48 -4.87 -16.00
CA LYS A 18 13.27 -6.32 -15.98
C LYS A 18 11.83 -6.77 -16.15
N PHE A 19 10.86 -5.92 -15.81
CA PHE A 19 9.42 -6.23 -15.92
C PHE A 19 8.71 -5.33 -16.93
N SER A 20 9.45 -4.52 -17.69
CA SER A 20 8.88 -3.51 -18.59
C SER A 20 7.85 -2.60 -17.90
N LEU A 21 8.02 -2.39 -16.59
CA LEU A 21 7.13 -1.57 -15.77
C LEU A 21 7.25 -0.11 -16.20
N GLN A 22 6.12 0.61 -16.26
CA GLN A 22 6.11 2.03 -16.62
C GLN A 22 5.29 2.85 -15.65
N LEU A 23 5.76 4.06 -15.35
CA LEU A 23 4.92 5.06 -14.69
C LEU A 23 3.82 5.51 -15.66
N ALA A 24 2.57 5.56 -15.19
CA ALA A 24 1.46 6.09 -15.96
C ALA A 24 1.57 7.62 -16.04
N GLU A 25 1.57 8.16 -17.26
CA GLU A 25 1.58 9.61 -17.51
C GLU A 25 0.16 10.21 -17.51
N ASP A 26 -0.86 9.38 -17.71
CA ASP A 26 -2.26 9.79 -17.72
C ASP A 26 -2.75 10.05 -16.29
N GLU A 27 -3.13 11.29 -15.99
CA GLU A 27 -3.68 11.69 -14.69
C GLU A 27 -4.99 10.94 -14.37
N ALA A 28 -5.73 10.48 -15.39
CA ALA A 28 -6.94 9.68 -15.22
C ALA A 28 -6.65 8.18 -14.98
N PHE A 29 -5.39 7.76 -14.94
CA PHE A 29 -5.05 6.35 -14.71
C PHE A 29 -5.44 5.88 -13.31
N PHE A 30 -5.34 6.73 -12.29
CA PHE A 30 -5.56 6.38 -10.88
C PHE A 30 -6.60 7.31 -10.23
N THR A 31 -7.82 7.30 -10.75
CA THR A 31 -8.92 8.14 -10.24
C THR A 31 -9.43 7.71 -8.87
N GLU A 32 -9.21 6.45 -8.48
CA GLU A 32 -9.76 5.87 -7.25
C GLU A 32 -9.32 6.59 -5.96
N TRP A 33 -8.23 7.36 -5.98
CA TRP A 33 -7.78 8.10 -4.80
C TRP A 33 -8.26 9.56 -4.72
N PHE A 34 -8.87 10.11 -5.79
CA PHE A 34 -9.27 11.52 -5.81
C PHE A 34 -10.66 11.81 -6.38
N GLU A 35 -11.19 10.96 -7.25
CA GLU A 35 -12.46 11.20 -7.94
C GLU A 35 -13.63 10.51 -7.23
N THR A 36 -14.73 11.24 -7.05
CA THR A 36 -16.02 10.74 -6.49
C THR A 36 -15.87 9.93 -5.20
N LEU A 37 -15.04 10.42 -4.27
CA LEU A 37 -14.77 9.72 -3.03
C LEU A 37 -15.99 9.70 -2.08
N PRO A 38 -16.25 8.56 -1.41
CA PRO A 38 -17.30 8.48 -0.40
C PRO A 38 -17.10 9.51 0.73
N GLU A 39 -18.19 10.12 1.16
CA GLU A 39 -18.16 11.03 2.30
C GLU A 39 -17.84 10.27 3.61
N ILE A 40 -17.12 10.96 4.49
CA ILE A 40 -16.85 10.50 5.85
C ILE A 40 -17.83 11.18 6.81
N THR A 41 -18.55 10.35 7.56
CA THR A 41 -19.52 10.77 8.57
C THR A 41 -18.82 11.44 9.75
N ASP A 42 -19.57 12.21 10.55
CA ASP A 42 -19.01 12.87 11.73
C ASP A 42 -18.58 11.88 12.81
N LEU A 43 -19.20 10.71 12.89
CA LEU A 43 -18.78 9.64 13.80
C LEU A 43 -17.41 9.08 13.37
N GLU A 44 -17.24 8.76 12.08
CA GLU A 44 -15.96 8.30 11.54
C GLU A 44 -14.87 9.36 11.74
N LYS A 45 -15.16 10.66 11.54
CA LYS A 45 -14.19 11.73 11.82
C LYS A 45 -13.73 11.73 13.28
N GLN A 46 -14.64 11.54 14.23
CA GLN A 46 -14.29 11.46 15.66
C GLN A 46 -13.38 10.27 15.95
N ASP A 47 -13.65 9.11 15.34
CA ASP A 47 -12.80 7.93 15.50
C ASP A 47 -11.42 8.13 14.88
N LEU A 48 -11.35 8.71 13.68
CA LEU A 48 -10.09 9.06 13.01
C LEU A 48 -9.26 10.08 13.80
N ASP A 49 -9.90 11.07 14.43
CA ASP A 49 -9.23 12.02 15.31
C ASP A 49 -8.64 11.35 16.55
N ARG A 50 -9.35 10.37 17.12
CA ARG A 50 -8.85 9.56 18.24
C ARG A 50 -7.69 8.67 17.81
N ILE A 51 -7.78 8.03 16.65
CA ILE A 51 -6.69 7.23 16.06
C ILE A 51 -5.43 8.09 15.90
N LYS A 52 -5.55 9.26 15.26
CA LYS A 52 -4.45 10.22 15.11
C LYS A 52 -3.87 10.63 16.47
N LEU A 53 -4.72 10.98 17.44
CA LEU A 53 -4.29 11.39 18.77
C LEU A 53 -3.50 10.28 19.48
N HIS A 54 -3.97 9.03 19.40
CA HIS A 54 -3.30 7.88 20.01
C HIS A 54 -1.95 7.60 19.36
N PHE A 55 -1.89 7.59 18.03
CA PHE A 55 -0.63 7.41 17.32
C PHE A 55 0.39 8.51 17.65
N LEU A 56 -0.02 9.78 17.62
CA LEU A 56 0.87 10.91 17.96
C LEU A 56 1.35 10.87 19.42
N ARG A 57 0.63 10.20 20.34
CA ARG A 57 1.13 9.96 21.70
C ARG A 57 2.22 8.90 21.73
N LEU A 58 2.09 7.85 20.94
CA LEU A 58 3.08 6.76 20.88
C LEU A 58 4.37 7.20 20.17
N VAL A 59 4.27 8.00 19.10
CA VAL A 59 5.43 8.56 18.38
C VAL A 59 6.37 9.35 19.31
N LYS A 60 5.85 9.96 20.39
CA LYS A 60 6.67 10.67 21.38
C LYS A 60 7.59 9.76 22.20
N ARG A 61 7.40 8.44 22.15
CA ARG A 61 8.17 7.43 22.90
C ARG A 61 8.68 6.34 21.94
N PRO A 62 9.66 6.64 21.08
CA PRO A 62 10.22 5.68 20.14
C PRO A 62 10.96 4.53 20.86
N PRO A 63 11.15 3.38 20.21
CA PRO A 63 10.79 3.06 18.82
C PRO A 63 9.32 2.60 18.66
N LEU A 64 8.72 2.90 17.51
CA LEU A 64 7.46 2.30 17.06
C LEU A 64 7.76 1.12 16.14
N SER A 65 7.18 -0.05 16.45
CA SER A 65 7.29 -1.23 15.59
C SER A 65 6.23 -1.21 14.48
N GLU A 66 6.47 -1.96 13.39
CA GLU A 66 5.47 -2.25 12.36
C GLU A 66 4.17 -2.79 12.97
N GLU A 67 4.29 -3.72 13.92
CA GLU A 67 3.14 -4.29 14.64
C GLU A 67 2.31 -3.22 15.37
N THR A 68 2.98 -2.23 15.97
CA THR A 68 2.27 -1.13 16.64
C THR A 68 1.53 -0.27 15.62
N VAL A 69 2.15 0.00 14.46
CA VAL A 69 1.49 0.72 13.36
C VAL A 69 0.29 -0.06 12.85
N LYS A 70 0.41 -1.38 12.67
CA LYS A 70 -0.69 -2.25 12.25
C LYS A 70 -1.86 -2.19 13.22
N LEU A 71 -1.61 -2.30 14.51
CA LEU A 71 -2.65 -2.31 15.53
C LEU A 71 -3.33 -0.95 15.73
N VAL A 72 -2.56 0.15 15.70
CA VAL A 72 -3.05 1.48 16.11
C VAL A 72 -3.54 2.32 14.94
N ILE A 73 -3.00 2.09 13.73
CA ILE A 73 -3.36 2.84 12.53
C ILE A 73 -4.09 1.95 11.53
N LEU A 74 -3.43 0.89 11.04
CA LEU A 74 -3.95 0.18 9.87
C LEU A 74 -5.24 -0.58 10.21
N SER A 75 -5.26 -1.36 11.28
CA SER A 75 -6.41 -2.20 11.64
C SER A 75 -7.69 -1.38 11.87
N PRO A 76 -7.65 -0.25 12.62
CA PRO A 76 -8.82 0.63 12.72
C PRO A 76 -9.28 1.21 11.38
N LEU A 77 -8.35 1.59 10.49
CA LEU A 77 -8.70 2.12 9.17
C LEU A 77 -9.37 1.05 8.29
N LEU A 78 -8.86 -0.17 8.29
CA LEU A 78 -9.44 -1.29 7.54
C LEU A 78 -10.84 -1.64 8.04
N ASN A 79 -11.04 -1.63 9.36
CA ASN A 79 -12.35 -1.84 9.96
C ASN A 79 -13.35 -0.75 9.53
N LEU A 80 -12.97 0.53 9.62
CA LEU A 80 -13.83 1.64 9.21
C LEU A 80 -14.15 1.62 7.71
N ALA A 81 -13.26 1.07 6.89
CA ALA A 81 -13.47 0.93 5.45
C ALA A 81 -14.29 -0.31 5.04
N GLY A 82 -14.66 -1.18 6.00
CA GLY A 82 -15.45 -2.39 5.76
C GLY A 82 -14.65 -3.58 5.24
N PHE A 83 -13.31 -3.55 5.28
CA PHE A 83 -12.47 -4.65 4.80
C PHE A 83 -12.50 -5.91 5.68
N TYR A 84 -13.18 -5.86 6.83
CA TYR A 84 -13.39 -7.01 7.71
C TYR A 84 -14.76 -7.67 7.49
N ASP A 85 -15.62 -7.04 6.69
CA ASP A 85 -16.93 -7.56 6.33
C ASP A 85 -16.85 -8.41 5.05
N GLU A 86 -17.85 -9.27 4.82
CA GLU A 86 -17.99 -9.97 3.54
C GLU A 86 -18.07 -8.97 2.36
N PRO A 87 -17.46 -9.26 1.18
CA PRO A 87 -16.81 -10.51 0.78
C PRO A 87 -15.29 -10.54 1.00
N PHE A 88 -14.75 -9.69 1.89
CA PHE A 88 -13.31 -9.57 2.06
C PHE A 88 -12.73 -10.66 2.95
N TYR A 89 -11.64 -11.27 2.48
CA TYR A 89 -10.80 -12.17 3.28
C TYR A 89 -9.38 -11.62 3.32
N MET A 90 -8.85 -11.54 4.54
CA MET A 90 -7.46 -11.14 4.77
C MET A 90 -6.57 -12.37 4.88
N ARG A 91 -5.43 -12.33 4.19
CA ARG A 91 -4.33 -13.26 4.40
C ARG A 91 -3.10 -12.48 4.87
N GLY A 92 -2.47 -12.98 5.93
CA GLY A 92 -1.16 -12.49 6.38
C GLY A 92 -0.02 -13.14 5.61
N GLU A 93 1.20 -12.65 5.83
CA GLU A 93 2.50 -13.08 5.26
C GLU A 93 2.41 -14.06 4.07
N GLU A 94 2.50 -13.52 2.84
CA GLU A 94 2.79 -14.32 1.66
C GLU A 94 4.26 -14.18 1.27
N SER A 95 4.96 -15.31 1.14
CA SER A 95 6.23 -15.36 0.42
C SER A 95 5.96 -15.31 -1.07
N ILE A 96 6.48 -14.30 -1.75
CA ILE A 96 6.36 -14.18 -3.21
C ILE A 96 7.67 -14.55 -3.88
N GLU A 97 7.56 -15.17 -5.05
CA GLU A 97 8.66 -15.37 -5.99
C GLU A 97 8.21 -14.82 -7.35
N ILE A 98 9.00 -13.91 -7.93
CA ILE A 98 8.80 -13.46 -9.31
C ILE A 98 10.06 -13.72 -10.12
N SER A 99 9.90 -14.30 -11.30
CA SER A 99 10.97 -14.52 -12.26
C SER A 99 11.00 -13.37 -13.26
N ALA A 100 12.16 -12.76 -13.48
CA ALA A 100 12.36 -11.92 -14.65
C ALA A 100 12.47 -12.82 -15.89
N GLU A 101 11.73 -12.50 -16.96
CA GLU A 101 11.50 -13.43 -18.09
C GLU A 101 12.79 -13.89 -18.80
N ASP A 102 13.87 -13.09 -18.79
CA ASP A 102 15.01 -13.30 -19.70
C ASP A 102 16.39 -13.59 -19.06
N GLU A 103 16.55 -13.63 -17.73
CA GLU A 103 17.92 -13.66 -17.14
C GLU A 103 18.20 -14.74 -16.09
N GLY A 104 17.25 -15.63 -15.78
CA GLY A 104 17.45 -16.63 -14.72
C GLY A 104 17.63 -15.98 -13.34
N GLU A 105 17.14 -14.76 -13.16
CA GLU A 105 17.04 -14.09 -11.87
C GLU A 105 15.66 -14.34 -11.26
N ILE A 106 15.62 -14.70 -9.98
CA ILE A 106 14.40 -14.86 -9.20
C ILE A 106 14.43 -13.86 -8.06
N ILE A 107 13.49 -12.93 -8.07
CA ILE A 107 13.26 -12.05 -6.93
C ILE A 107 12.40 -12.79 -5.92
N ARG A 108 12.89 -12.89 -4.70
CA ARG A 108 12.17 -13.46 -3.56
C ARG A 108 11.91 -12.38 -2.55
N GLY A 109 10.69 -12.37 -2.05
CA GLY A 109 10.29 -11.53 -0.94
C GLY A 109 9.60 -12.36 0.11
N ARG A 110 9.95 -12.14 1.38
CA ARG A 110 9.06 -12.43 2.49
C ARG A 110 8.82 -11.12 3.20
N ILE A 111 7.58 -10.65 3.15
CA ILE A 111 7.16 -9.44 3.83
C ILE A 111 5.87 -9.73 4.56
N ASP A 112 5.75 -9.09 5.71
CA ASP A 112 4.53 -8.98 6.46
C ASP A 112 3.55 -8.00 5.78
N VAL A 113 3.11 -8.39 4.57
CA VAL A 113 2.05 -7.72 3.79
C VAL A 113 0.71 -8.33 4.17
N LEU A 114 -0.30 -7.47 4.37
CA LEU A 114 -1.68 -7.92 4.43
C LEU A 114 -2.25 -7.89 3.00
N VAL A 115 -2.70 -9.04 2.52
CA VAL A 115 -3.35 -9.15 1.21
C VAL A 115 -4.85 -9.29 1.43
N ILE A 116 -5.61 -8.43 0.76
CA ILE A 116 -7.07 -8.41 0.80
C ILE A 116 -7.60 -8.78 -0.58
N GLN A 117 -8.37 -9.87 -0.64
CA GLN A 117 -8.98 -10.40 -1.88
C GLN A 117 -8.00 -10.58 -3.06
N GLU A 118 -6.72 -10.82 -2.79
CA GLU A 118 -5.69 -10.96 -3.85
C GLU A 118 -5.58 -9.72 -4.77
N GLN A 119 -6.21 -8.59 -4.42
CA GLN A 119 -6.29 -7.39 -5.26
C GLN A 119 -5.86 -6.11 -4.56
N PHE A 120 -5.80 -6.11 -3.22
CA PHE A 120 -5.32 -4.99 -2.44
C PHE A 120 -4.20 -5.41 -1.49
N TRP A 121 -3.02 -4.82 -1.69
CA TRP A 121 -1.78 -5.17 -1.01
C TRP A 121 -1.39 -4.06 -0.04
N LEU A 122 -1.31 -4.38 1.24
CA LEU A 122 -1.03 -3.42 2.30
C LEU A 122 0.37 -3.64 2.84
N LEU A 123 1.29 -2.74 2.49
CA LEU A 123 2.65 -2.75 2.97
C LEU A 123 2.80 -1.76 4.13
N VAL A 124 3.07 -2.31 5.32
CA VAL A 124 3.52 -1.50 6.46
C VAL A 124 5.04 -1.59 6.54
N ILE A 125 5.72 -0.45 6.53
CA ILE A 125 7.16 -0.40 6.71
C ILE A 125 7.52 0.07 8.10
N GLU A 126 8.59 -0.48 8.65
CA GLU A 126 9.06 -0.09 9.97
C GLU A 126 9.44 1.39 10.00
N SER A 127 8.93 2.12 10.99
CA SER A 127 9.23 3.53 11.18
C SER A 127 10.70 3.78 11.62
N LYS A 128 11.58 2.78 11.51
CA LYS A 128 12.84 2.68 12.25
C LYS A 128 13.92 3.69 11.86
N ARG A 129 13.73 4.50 10.80
CA ARG A 129 14.62 5.64 10.55
C ARG A 129 13.80 6.80 10.05
N SER A 130 13.87 7.91 10.77
CA SER A 130 13.35 9.23 10.43
C SER A 130 13.86 9.82 9.10
N SER A 131 14.54 9.01 8.28
CA SER A 131 15.09 9.34 6.96
C SER A 131 14.55 8.44 5.84
N PHE A 132 13.80 7.37 6.13
CA PHE A 132 13.21 6.53 5.07
C PHE A 132 12.04 7.28 4.45
N SER A 133 12.22 7.70 3.20
CA SER A 133 11.10 8.14 2.38
C SER A 133 10.20 6.95 2.11
N LEU A 134 8.86 7.11 2.21
CA LEU A 134 7.92 6.06 1.77
C LEU A 134 8.19 5.63 0.32
N LEU A 135 8.73 6.54 -0.50
CA LEU A 135 9.10 6.26 -1.89
C LEU A 135 10.15 5.13 -2.02
N GLU A 136 11.01 4.95 -1.02
CA GLU A 136 11.99 3.85 -1.03
C GLU A 136 11.33 2.48 -0.88
N ALA A 137 10.13 2.43 -0.30
CA ALA A 137 9.35 1.21 -0.14
C ALA A 137 8.38 0.94 -1.30
N VAL A 138 8.17 1.91 -2.20
CA VAL A 138 7.33 1.75 -3.39
C VAL A 138 7.83 0.63 -4.32
N PRO A 139 9.13 0.52 -4.70
CA PRO A 139 9.60 -0.60 -5.50
C PRO A 139 9.26 -1.94 -4.86
N GLN A 140 9.45 -2.04 -3.55
CA GLN A 140 9.18 -3.26 -2.81
C GLN A 140 7.68 -3.61 -2.84
N ALA A 141 6.77 -2.64 -2.69
CA ALA A 141 5.34 -2.89 -2.86
C ALA A 141 4.98 -3.33 -4.29
N LEU A 142 5.58 -2.69 -5.30
CA LEU A 142 5.34 -3.00 -6.71
C LEU A 142 5.79 -4.41 -7.09
N VAL A 143 6.89 -4.91 -6.50
CA VAL A 143 7.31 -6.33 -6.65
C VAL A 143 6.17 -7.28 -6.28
N TYR A 144 5.49 -7.02 -5.15
CA TYR A 144 4.38 -7.86 -4.68
C TYR A 144 3.16 -7.73 -5.57
N MET A 145 2.82 -6.49 -5.97
CA MET A 145 1.71 -6.25 -6.88
C MET A 145 1.95 -6.89 -8.26
N LEU A 146 3.20 -6.92 -8.75
CA LEU A 146 3.58 -7.64 -9.97
C LEU A 146 3.40 -9.15 -9.83
N ALA A 147 3.70 -9.70 -8.65
CA ALA A 147 3.56 -11.12 -8.32
C ALA A 147 2.11 -11.63 -8.30
N ASN A 148 1.12 -10.73 -8.20
CA ASN A 148 -0.29 -11.08 -8.21
C ASN A 148 -0.64 -11.93 -9.45
N PRO A 149 -1.17 -13.17 -9.35
CA PRO A 149 -1.47 -13.97 -10.54
C PRO A 149 -2.58 -13.36 -11.43
N ASN A 150 -3.45 -12.52 -10.89
CA ASN A 150 -4.53 -11.90 -11.65
C ASN A 150 -4.01 -10.75 -12.54
N GLN A 151 -4.18 -10.88 -13.85
CA GLN A 151 -3.72 -9.87 -14.83
C GLN A 151 -4.86 -9.00 -15.37
N ASP A 152 -6.12 -9.43 -15.20
CA ASP A 152 -7.27 -8.80 -15.83
C ASP A 152 -7.80 -7.61 -15.02
N LYS A 153 -7.47 -7.53 -13.72
CA LYS A 153 -7.93 -6.47 -12.83
C LYS A 153 -6.78 -5.59 -12.33
N PRO A 154 -7.04 -4.30 -12.03
CA PRO A 154 -6.06 -3.49 -11.33
C PRO A 154 -5.76 -4.09 -9.95
N THR A 155 -4.50 -3.98 -9.57
CA THR A 155 -4.02 -4.24 -8.21
C THR A 155 -3.78 -2.91 -7.52
N PHE A 156 -4.24 -2.78 -6.29
CA PHE A 156 -4.00 -1.59 -5.47
C PHE A 156 -3.00 -1.88 -4.37
N GLY A 157 -2.28 -0.84 -3.96
CA GLY A 157 -1.30 -0.90 -2.89
C GLY A 157 -1.48 0.24 -1.90
N LEU A 158 -1.12 0.02 -0.63
CA LEU A 158 -0.89 1.09 0.34
C LEU A 158 0.47 0.89 0.98
N VAL A 159 1.31 1.92 0.94
CA VAL A 159 2.59 1.98 1.64
C VAL A 159 2.46 2.96 2.80
N THR A 160 2.74 2.51 4.02
CA THR A 160 2.63 3.36 5.21
C THR A 160 3.66 3.03 6.29
N ASN A 161 4.12 4.06 7.00
CA ASN A 161 4.91 3.97 8.23
C ASN A 161 4.07 4.36 9.47
N GLY A 162 2.77 4.53 9.30
CA GLY A 162 1.81 5.00 10.30
C GLY A 162 1.58 6.51 10.32
N SER A 163 2.60 7.34 10.04
CA SER A 163 2.43 8.79 9.94
C SER A 163 2.09 9.26 8.53
N ASP A 164 2.53 8.52 7.53
CA ASP A 164 2.42 8.87 6.12
C ASP A 164 1.81 7.71 5.33
N PHE A 165 1.12 8.04 4.24
CA PHE A 165 0.40 7.08 3.41
C PHE A 165 0.58 7.44 1.93
N ILE A 166 0.92 6.44 1.11
CA ILE A 166 0.93 6.53 -0.35
C ILE A 166 0.14 5.35 -0.90
N PHE A 167 -0.86 5.63 -1.73
CA PHE A 167 -1.57 4.60 -2.46
C PHE A 167 -0.89 4.34 -3.79
N LEU A 168 -0.99 3.10 -4.26
CA LEU A 168 -0.45 2.63 -5.53
C LEU A 168 -1.57 1.98 -6.34
N LYS A 169 -1.50 2.12 -7.66
CA LYS A 169 -2.29 1.32 -8.61
C LYS A 169 -1.34 0.67 -9.60
N LEU A 170 -1.54 -0.60 -9.90
CA LEU A 170 -0.82 -1.35 -10.92
C LEU A 170 -1.82 -2.07 -11.83
N THR A 171 -1.67 -1.91 -13.13
CA THR A 171 -2.39 -2.72 -14.14
C THR A 171 -1.39 -3.52 -14.94
N LYS A 172 -1.72 -4.76 -15.28
CA LYS A 172 -0.84 -5.65 -16.06
C LYS A 172 -1.39 -5.99 -17.45
N GLN A 173 -2.52 -5.41 -17.85
CA GLN A 173 -3.08 -5.59 -19.19
C GLN A 173 -2.14 -4.99 -20.24
N ASN A 174 -1.69 -5.81 -21.19
CA ASN A 174 -0.69 -5.51 -22.23
C ASN A 174 0.72 -5.22 -21.69
N GLN A 175 0.87 -4.15 -20.92
CA GLN A 175 2.14 -3.73 -20.33
C GLN A 175 1.92 -3.31 -18.88
N PRO A 176 2.77 -3.77 -17.93
CA PRO A 176 2.68 -3.33 -16.55
C PRO A 176 2.84 -1.82 -16.41
N LYS A 177 1.82 -1.16 -15.85
CA LYS A 177 1.82 0.28 -15.57
C LYS A 177 1.45 0.55 -14.13
N TYR A 178 2.14 1.49 -13.49
CA TYR A 178 1.83 1.91 -12.13
C TYR A 178 1.61 3.41 -12.01
N ALA A 179 0.89 3.82 -10.98
CA ALA A 179 0.80 5.20 -10.53
C ALA A 179 0.85 5.27 -9.00
N ILE A 180 1.23 6.46 -8.51
CA ILE A 180 1.31 6.78 -7.09
C ILE A 180 0.32 7.91 -6.79
N SER A 181 -0.36 7.86 -5.65
CA SER A 181 -1.16 8.99 -5.17
C SER A 181 -0.26 10.11 -4.63
N ASP A 182 -0.86 11.26 -4.34
CA ASP A 182 -0.27 12.22 -3.41
C ASP A 182 0.06 11.53 -2.06
N GLN A 183 1.07 12.06 -1.36
CA GLN A 183 1.38 11.63 0.00
C GLN A 183 0.44 12.30 1.01
N PHE A 184 -0.26 11.48 1.77
CA PHE A 184 -1.07 11.92 2.92
C PHE A 184 -0.28 11.79 4.21
N THR A 185 -0.46 12.73 5.14
CA THR A 185 0.27 12.73 6.42
C THR A 185 -0.60 13.09 7.62
N LEU A 186 -0.33 12.43 8.74
CA LEU A 186 -0.95 12.71 10.04
C LEU A 186 -0.47 14.04 10.64
N LEU A 187 0.66 14.57 10.17
CA LEU A 187 1.29 15.73 10.78
C LEU A 187 0.62 17.07 10.42
N LYS A 188 -0.24 17.09 9.40
CA LYS A 188 -1.00 18.30 9.05
C LYS A 188 -2.04 18.65 10.11
N ARG A 189 -2.37 19.94 10.21
CA ARG A 189 -3.38 20.46 11.15
C ARG A 189 -4.77 19.89 10.84
N LYS A 190 -5.18 19.93 9.57
CA LYS A 190 -6.36 19.20 9.09
C LYS A 190 -5.98 17.73 8.96
N SER A 191 -6.78 16.83 9.54
CA SER A 191 -6.48 15.40 9.50
C SER A 191 -6.66 14.86 8.08
N GLU A 192 -5.57 14.44 7.45
CA GLU A 192 -5.62 13.77 6.15
C GLU A 192 -6.08 12.31 6.26
N LEU A 193 -6.26 11.78 7.48
CA LEU A 193 -6.90 10.49 7.68
C LEU A 193 -8.31 10.42 7.12
N TYR A 194 -9.01 11.56 7.05
CA TYR A 194 -10.35 11.58 6.45
C TYR A 194 -10.24 11.22 4.96
N GLN A 195 -9.23 11.77 4.28
CA GLN A 195 -8.96 11.45 2.88
C GLN A 195 -8.51 9.99 2.73
N VAL A 196 -7.59 9.53 3.59
CA VAL A 196 -7.13 8.13 3.59
C VAL A 196 -8.31 7.16 3.76
N LEU A 197 -9.23 7.42 4.70
CA LEU A 197 -10.42 6.58 4.89
C LEU A 197 -11.35 6.65 3.67
N SER A 198 -11.55 7.83 3.09
CA SER A 198 -12.38 7.98 1.88
C SER A 198 -11.83 7.15 0.72
N VAL A 199 -10.51 7.15 0.51
CA VAL A 199 -9.86 6.32 -0.51
C VAL A 199 -10.05 4.84 -0.19
N LEU A 200 -9.83 4.42 1.06
CA LEU A 200 -10.02 3.02 1.47
C LEU A 200 -11.47 2.54 1.27
N LYS A 201 -12.46 3.39 1.57
CA LYS A 201 -13.89 3.08 1.33
C LYS A 201 -14.21 2.99 -0.17
N ASN A 202 -13.60 3.83 -0.99
CA ASN A 202 -13.77 3.74 -2.43
C ASN A 202 -13.18 2.44 -2.99
N LEU A 203 -11.99 2.06 -2.49
CA LEU A 203 -11.34 0.80 -2.86
C LEU A 203 -12.15 -0.41 -2.41
N SER A 204 -12.71 -0.41 -1.19
CA SER A 204 -13.57 -1.53 -0.76
C SER A 204 -14.81 -1.65 -1.66
N GLN A 205 -15.47 -0.55 -2.00
CA GLN A 205 -16.62 -0.58 -2.93
C GLN A 205 -16.24 -1.04 -4.35
N SER A 206 -15.02 -0.75 -4.80
CA SER A 206 -14.54 -1.13 -6.14
C SER A 206 -14.09 -2.60 -6.21
N LEU A 207 -13.74 -3.19 -5.07
CA LEU A 207 -13.22 -4.54 -4.96
C LEU A 207 -14.28 -5.57 -4.53
N SER A 208 -15.34 -5.13 -3.85
CA SER A 208 -16.46 -5.97 -3.39
C SER A 208 -17.21 -6.66 -4.53
#